data_AF-A0A7H0GLF6-F1
#
_entry.id   AF-A0A7H0GLF6-F1
#
_cell.length_a   1.000
_cell.length_b   1.000
_cell.length_c   1.000
_cell.angle_alpha   90.00
_cell.angle_beta   90.00
_cell.angle_gamma   90.00
#
_symmetry.space_group_name_H-M   'P 1'
#
loop_
_entity.id
_entity.type
_entity.pdbx_description
1 polymer ?
#
loop_
_entity_poly.entity_id
_entity_poly.type
_entity_poly.pdbx_seq_one_letter_code
_entity_poly.pdbx_strand_id
1 'polypeptide(L)'
;MMIAGLPMFAFASSTVCNQADAQYAEEKLSSIENWHDYSIFYKEYNACDTSALSYAYIQTEARLLSTPGGVKAFLKEANKDIFLGNSVVRKAGSDTITAIDSKKILSNLSKECMSLQDKRFCIMLKKKLTSRR
;
A
#
# COMPACT_ATOMS: atom_id res chain seq x y z
N MET A 1 27.19 42.41 17.24
CA MET A 1 27.02 41.50 16.08
C MET A 1 27.43 40.09 16.51
N MET A 2 26.48 39.20 16.75
CA MET A 2 26.66 37.75 16.61
C MET A 2 25.29 37.17 16.23
N ILE A 3 25.19 36.68 15.00
CA ILE A 3 24.02 35.99 14.46
C ILE A 3 24.12 34.55 14.98
N ALA A 4 23.27 34.18 15.94
CA ALA A 4 23.09 32.78 16.30
C ALA A 4 22.25 32.13 15.19
N GLY A 5 22.93 31.43 14.28
CA GLY A 5 22.30 30.65 13.22
C GLY A 5 21.54 29.47 13.80
N LEU A 6 20.22 29.47 13.65
CA LEU A 6 19.47 28.25 13.41
C LEU A 6 19.63 27.94 11.92
N PRO A 7 20.01 26.71 11.55
CA PRO A 7 19.00 25.66 11.43
C PRO A 7 19.51 24.23 11.71
N MET A 8 18.76 23.45 12.49
CA MET A 8 18.73 22.00 12.28
C MET A 8 17.39 21.65 11.65
N PHE A 9 17.30 21.87 10.34
CA PHE A 9 16.44 21.02 9.52
C PHE A 9 17.14 19.67 9.45
N ALA A 10 16.70 18.72 10.28
CA ALA A 10 17.06 17.33 10.08
C ALA A 10 16.44 16.87 8.76
N PHE A 11 17.35 16.52 7.85
CA PHE A 11 17.14 16.09 6.48
C PHE A 11 16.10 14.97 6.38
N ALA A 12 15.36 14.97 5.27
CA ALA A 12 14.51 13.87 4.85
C ALA A 12 15.22 12.52 5.05
N SER A 13 14.62 11.65 5.84
CA SER A 13 15.09 10.29 6.11
C SER A 13 15.25 9.52 4.79
N SER A 14 16.49 9.10 4.53
CA SER A 14 16.97 8.15 3.53
C SER A 14 15.97 7.63 2.49
N THR A 15 16.09 8.11 1.25
CA THR A 15 15.42 7.60 0.05
C THR A 15 15.84 6.19 -0.38
N VAL A 16 16.67 5.50 0.41
CA VAL A 16 17.25 4.19 0.10
C VAL A 16 16.99 3.25 1.25
N CYS A 17 16.35 2.12 0.97
CA CYS A 17 16.15 1.04 1.93
C CYS A 17 17.50 0.43 2.32
N ASN A 18 17.87 0.56 3.60
CA ASN A 18 19.06 -0.10 4.13
C ASN A 18 18.72 -1.54 4.59
N GLN A 19 19.74 -2.31 4.94
CA GLN A 19 19.57 -3.72 5.32
C GLN A 19 18.73 -3.90 6.59
N ALA A 20 18.88 -3.02 7.59
CA ALA A 20 18.12 -3.12 8.85
C ALA A 20 16.63 -2.84 8.61
N ASP A 21 16.32 -1.82 7.81
CA ASP A 21 14.94 -1.49 7.42
C ASP A 21 14.34 -2.61 6.57
N ALA A 22 15.11 -3.22 5.68
CA ALA A 22 14.66 -4.36 4.89
C ALA A 22 14.30 -5.56 5.79
N GLN A 23 15.19 -5.93 6.73
CA GLN A 23 14.94 -7.03 7.65
C GLN A 23 13.71 -6.78 8.51
N TYR A 24 13.60 -5.60 9.10
CA TYR A 24 12.44 -5.22 9.89
C TYR A 24 11.15 -5.23 9.06
N ALA A 25 11.21 -4.69 7.84
CA ALA A 25 10.06 -4.66 6.95
C ALA A 25 9.59 -6.07 6.56
N GLU A 26 10.52 -6.97 6.24
CA GLU A 26 10.23 -8.38 5.93
C GLU A 26 9.52 -9.08 7.11
N GLU A 27 10.05 -8.93 8.32
CA GLU A 27 9.47 -9.50 9.54
C GLU A 27 8.05 -8.97 9.80
N LYS A 28 7.84 -7.66 9.63
CA LYS A 28 6.57 -7.02 9.96
C LYS A 28 5.48 -7.21 8.92
N LEU A 29 5.81 -7.21 7.63
CA LEU A 29 4.81 -7.23 6.55
C LEU A 29 3.80 -8.38 6.67
N SER A 30 4.26 -9.57 7.10
CA SER A 30 3.41 -10.74 7.29
C SER A 30 2.43 -10.60 8.47
N SER A 31 2.83 -9.86 9.50
CA SER A 31 2.05 -9.66 10.74
C SER A 31 0.99 -8.56 10.67
N ILE A 32 1.01 -7.70 9.64
CA ILE A 32 0.07 -6.59 9.51
C ILE A 32 -1.32 -7.10 9.09
N GLU A 33 -2.34 -6.89 9.92
CA GLU A 33 -3.68 -7.44 9.69
C GLU A 33 -4.70 -6.43 9.16
N ASN A 34 -4.39 -5.13 9.20
CA ASN A 34 -5.33 -4.08 8.80
C ASN A 34 -4.63 -2.93 8.06
N TRP A 35 -5.44 -2.16 7.32
CA TRP A 35 -4.95 -1.05 6.49
C TRP A 35 -4.40 0.13 7.28
N HIS A 36 -4.88 0.35 8.50
CA HIS A 36 -4.40 1.47 9.31
C HIS A 36 -2.94 1.25 9.69
N ASP A 37 -2.63 0.08 10.26
CA ASP A 37 -1.26 -0.29 10.63
C ASP A 37 -0.37 -0.40 9.40
N TYR A 38 -0.90 -0.95 8.30
CA TYR A 38 -0.20 -0.97 7.02
C TYR A 38 0.14 0.44 6.53
N SER A 39 -0.77 1.40 6.64
CA SER A 39 -0.54 2.77 6.17
C SER A 39 0.54 3.49 6.97
N ILE A 40 0.59 3.26 8.29
CA ILE A 40 1.64 3.81 9.17
C ILE A 40 2.98 3.19 8.78
N PHE A 41 3.03 1.86 8.69
CA PHE A 41 4.22 1.13 8.27
C PHE A 41 4.71 1.55 6.87
N TYR A 42 3.81 1.68 5.90
CA TYR A 42 4.15 2.05 4.53
C TYR A 42 4.78 3.44 4.44
N LYS A 43 4.34 4.40 5.26
CA LYS A 43 4.95 5.74 5.29
C LYS A 43 6.41 5.71 5.72
N GLU A 44 6.74 4.85 6.67
CA GLU A 44 8.08 4.72 7.23
C GLU A 44 8.99 3.87 6.33
N TYR A 45 8.46 2.80 5.74
CA TYR A 45 9.27 1.78 5.05
C TYR A 45 9.04 1.69 3.53
N ASN A 46 8.30 2.60 2.89
CA ASN A 46 8.05 2.55 1.44
C ASN A 46 9.32 2.54 0.58
N ALA A 47 10.46 3.04 1.07
CA ALA A 47 11.73 2.95 0.35
C ALA A 47 12.13 1.49 0.07
N CYS A 48 11.65 0.53 0.88
CA CYS A 48 11.90 -0.90 0.73
C CYS A 48 10.96 -1.59 -0.27
N ASP A 49 9.92 -0.91 -0.75
CA ASP A 49 8.92 -1.42 -1.68
C ASP A 49 9.41 -1.53 -3.15
N THR A 50 10.58 -0.99 -3.44
CA THR A 50 11.26 -1.11 -4.74
C THR A 50 12.44 -2.09 -4.73
N SER A 51 12.70 -2.70 -3.57
CA SER A 51 13.82 -3.64 -3.36
C SER A 51 13.36 -5.10 -3.44
N ALA A 52 14.13 -6.02 -2.85
CA ALA A 52 13.80 -7.45 -2.76
C ALA A 52 12.44 -7.75 -2.10
N LEU A 53 11.85 -6.78 -1.37
CA LEU A 53 10.60 -6.95 -0.63
C LEU A 53 9.36 -6.60 -1.42
N SER A 54 9.46 -6.12 -2.66
CA SER A 54 8.28 -5.73 -3.45
C SER A 54 7.23 -6.85 -3.51
N TYR A 55 7.67 -8.10 -3.59
CA TYR A 55 6.80 -9.28 -3.50
C TYR A 55 6.01 -9.36 -2.19
N ALA A 56 6.66 -9.19 -1.05
CA ALA A 56 6.03 -9.21 0.27
C ALA A 56 5.02 -8.07 0.44
N TYR A 57 5.34 -6.87 -0.05
CA TYR A 57 4.40 -5.75 -0.09
C TYR A 57 3.15 -6.10 -0.91
N ILE A 58 3.32 -6.64 -2.13
CA ILE A 58 2.20 -7.04 -2.98
C ILE A 58 1.34 -8.12 -2.32
N GLN A 59 1.95 -9.12 -1.69
CA GLN A 59 1.21 -10.18 -1.00
C GLN A 59 0.40 -9.65 0.17
N THR A 60 0.99 -8.79 0.99
CA THR A 60 0.28 -8.17 2.11
C THR A 60 -0.88 -7.31 1.63
N GLU A 61 -0.68 -6.46 0.62
CA GLU A 61 -1.75 -5.65 0.01
C GLU A 61 -2.87 -6.52 -0.57
N ALA A 62 -2.52 -7.57 -1.31
CA ALA A 62 -3.50 -8.50 -1.89
C ALA A 62 -4.33 -9.19 -0.80
N ARG A 63 -3.67 -9.67 0.26
CA ARG A 63 -4.35 -10.24 1.43
C ARG A 63 -5.32 -9.22 2.03
N LEU A 64 -4.86 -8.02 2.33
CA LEU A 64 -5.67 -6.97 2.96
C LEU A 64 -6.84 -6.51 2.07
N LEU A 65 -6.68 -6.46 0.74
CA LEU A 65 -7.79 -6.19 -0.19
C LEU A 65 -8.79 -7.34 -0.28
N SER A 66 -8.32 -8.58 -0.14
CA SER A 66 -9.15 -9.79 -0.28
C SER A 66 -10.03 -10.10 0.94
N THR A 67 -9.68 -9.54 2.11
CA THR A 67 -10.46 -9.67 3.36
C THR A 67 -11.82 -8.96 3.23
N PRO A 68 -12.90 -9.49 3.83
CA PRO A 68 -14.19 -8.78 3.89
C PRO A 68 -14.05 -7.38 4.49
N GLY A 69 -14.55 -6.34 3.82
CA GLY A 69 -14.39 -4.95 4.25
C GLY A 69 -13.00 -4.35 3.95
N GLY A 70 -12.09 -5.15 3.38
CA GLY A 70 -10.72 -4.76 3.09
C GLY A 70 -10.62 -3.64 2.05
N VAL A 71 -11.48 -3.66 1.03
CA VAL A 71 -11.53 -2.58 0.02
C VAL A 71 -11.99 -1.27 0.66
N LYS A 72 -13.05 -1.29 1.46
CA LYS A 72 -13.54 -0.10 2.16
C LYS A 72 -12.51 0.46 3.12
N ALA A 73 -11.82 -0.40 3.87
CA ALA A 73 -10.74 0.01 4.77
C ALA A 73 -9.55 0.61 4.00
N PHE A 74 -9.13 -0.01 2.89
CA PHE A 74 -8.12 0.55 1.99
C PHE A 74 -8.48 1.96 1.54
N LEU A 75 -9.71 2.16 1.05
CA LEU A 75 -10.16 3.46 0.53
C LEU A 75 -10.11 4.56 1.59
N LYS A 76 -10.41 4.24 2.85
CA LYS A 76 -10.29 5.18 3.97
C LYS A 76 -8.84 5.67 4.13
N GLU A 77 -7.86 4.78 4.03
CA GLU A 77 -6.45 5.16 4.17
C GLU A 77 -5.90 5.80 2.89
N ALA A 78 -6.27 5.29 1.71
CA ALA A 78 -5.87 5.84 0.41
C ALA A 78 -6.39 7.26 0.14
N ASN A 79 -7.50 7.66 0.78
CA ASN A 79 -8.00 9.03 0.72
C ASN A 79 -7.22 9.99 1.63
N LYS A 80 -6.58 9.49 2.68
CA LYS A 80 -5.65 10.26 3.52
C LYS A 80 -4.24 10.32 2.90
N ASP A 81 -3.87 9.28 2.17
CA ASP A 81 -2.56 9.13 1.55
C ASP A 81 -2.70 8.64 0.10
N ILE A 82 -2.64 9.60 -0.83
CA ILE A 82 -2.79 9.31 -2.26
C ILE A 82 -1.61 8.51 -2.82
N PHE A 83 -0.42 8.61 -2.21
CA PHE A 83 0.77 7.87 -2.65
C PHE A 83 0.61 6.39 -2.34
N LEU A 84 0.14 6.06 -1.13
CA LEU A 84 -0.27 4.70 -0.77
C LEU A 84 -1.31 4.18 -1.77
N GLY A 85 -2.39 4.94 -2.01
CA GLY A 85 -3.45 4.55 -2.92
C GLY A 85 -2.95 4.23 -4.33
N ASN A 86 -2.10 5.08 -4.88
CA ASN A 86 -1.50 4.88 -6.19
C ASN A 86 -0.54 3.68 -6.23
N SER A 87 0.23 3.44 -5.16
CA SER A 87 1.14 2.31 -5.07
C SER A 87 0.39 0.97 -5.10
N VAL A 88 -0.65 0.84 -4.28
CA VAL A 88 -1.50 -0.38 -4.22
C VAL A 88 -2.17 -0.61 -5.57
N VAL A 89 -2.72 0.44 -6.21
CA VAL A 89 -3.31 0.31 -7.55
C VAL A 89 -2.29 -0.15 -8.59
N ARG A 90 -1.09 0.42 -8.59
CA ARG A 90 -0.03 0.05 -9.53
C ARG A 90 0.29 -1.45 -9.41
N LYS A 91 0.39 -1.95 -8.19
CA LYS A 91 0.71 -3.34 -7.85
C LYS A 91 -0.43 -4.32 -8.01
N ALA A 92 -1.69 -3.88 -7.97
CA ALA A 92 -2.85 -4.73 -8.22
C ALA A 92 -2.81 -5.43 -9.60
N GLY A 93 -2.02 -4.89 -10.53
CA GLY A 93 -1.74 -5.50 -11.83
C GLY A 93 -0.57 -6.48 -11.86
N SER A 94 0.14 -6.75 -10.76
CA SER A 94 1.35 -7.59 -10.68
C SER A 94 1.07 -9.09 -10.69
N ASP A 95 1.87 -9.89 -11.41
CA ASP A 95 1.69 -11.35 -11.60
C ASP A 95 1.79 -12.16 -10.31
N THR A 96 2.37 -11.56 -9.27
CA THR A 96 2.34 -12.04 -7.88
C THR A 96 0.92 -12.16 -7.31
N ILE A 97 0.01 -11.33 -7.81
CA ILE A 97 -1.45 -11.44 -7.90
C ILE A 97 -2.05 -12.84 -8.09
N THR A 98 -2.23 -13.70 -7.07
CA THR A 98 -2.88 -15.01 -7.30
C THR A 98 -4.28 -14.85 -7.92
N ALA A 99 -4.68 -15.80 -8.77
CA ALA A 99 -6.00 -15.77 -9.40
C ALA A 99 -7.14 -15.85 -8.36
N ILE A 100 -6.90 -16.52 -7.23
CA ILE A 100 -7.86 -16.65 -6.13
C ILE A 100 -8.03 -15.29 -5.44
N ASP A 101 -6.94 -14.61 -5.10
CA ASP A 101 -7.01 -13.30 -4.44
C ASP A 101 -7.59 -12.26 -5.39
N SER A 102 -7.19 -12.25 -6.66
CA SER A 102 -7.79 -11.38 -7.68
C SER A 102 -9.31 -11.53 -7.77
N LYS A 103 -9.83 -12.78 -7.78
CA LYS A 103 -11.29 -13.04 -7.75
C LYS A 103 -11.95 -12.52 -6.48
N LYS A 104 -11.33 -12.72 -5.30
CA LYS A 104 -11.84 -12.19 -4.02
C LYS A 104 -11.87 -10.66 -4.02
N ILE A 105 -10.79 -10.02 -4.44
CA ILE A 105 -10.69 -8.56 -4.51
C ILE A 105 -11.74 -8.00 -5.47
N LEU A 106 -11.93 -8.60 -6.66
CA LEU A 106 -12.98 -8.20 -7.59
C LEU A 106 -14.40 -8.33 -7.01
N SER A 107 -14.63 -9.38 -6.21
CA SER A 107 -15.91 -9.57 -5.49
C SER A 107 -16.12 -8.53 -4.39
N ASN A 108 -15.07 -8.18 -3.64
CA ASN A 108 -15.15 -7.12 -2.62
C ASN A 108 -15.35 -5.76 -3.28
N LEU A 109 -14.64 -5.45 -4.37
CA LEU A 109 -14.82 -4.23 -5.16
C LEU A 109 -16.27 -4.07 -5.63
N SER A 110 -16.91 -5.12 -6.15
CA SER A 110 -18.30 -5.02 -6.62
C SER A 110 -19.28 -4.73 -5.49
N LYS A 111 -19.06 -5.28 -4.29
CA LYS A 111 -19.93 -5.08 -3.12
C LYS A 111 -19.70 -3.72 -2.46
N GLU A 112 -18.44 -3.37 -2.24
CA GLU A 112 -18.06 -2.27 -1.35
C GLU A 112 -17.99 -0.93 -2.08
N CYS A 113 -17.73 -0.91 -3.39
CA CYS A 113 -17.62 0.32 -4.16
C CYS A 113 -18.96 0.88 -4.67
N MET A 114 -20.08 0.15 -4.55
CA MET A 114 -21.38 0.62 -5.04
C MET A 114 -21.90 1.83 -4.26
N SER A 115 -21.66 1.86 -2.95
CA SER A 115 -22.21 2.85 -2.01
C SER A 115 -21.31 4.07 -1.76
N LEU A 116 -20.12 4.13 -2.36
CA LEU A 116 -19.15 5.18 -2.09
C LEU A 116 -19.29 6.37 -3.05
N GLN A 117 -19.12 7.58 -2.53
CA GLN A 117 -19.16 8.82 -3.31
C GLN A 117 -17.91 8.99 -4.19
N ASP A 118 -16.71 8.67 -3.68
CA ASP A 118 -15.47 8.61 -4.46
C ASP A 118 -15.13 7.16 -4.82
N LYS A 119 -15.15 6.86 -6.12
CA LYS A 119 -14.91 5.52 -6.69
C LYS A 119 -13.60 5.44 -7.48
N ARG A 120 -12.73 6.45 -7.45
CA ARG A 120 -11.55 6.51 -8.32
C ARG A 120 -10.66 5.28 -8.20
N PHE A 121 -10.28 4.92 -6.96
CA PHE A 121 -9.40 3.79 -6.71
C PHE A 121 -10.11 2.46 -6.97
N CYS A 122 -11.42 2.37 -6.74
CA CYS A 122 -12.20 1.20 -7.12
C CYS A 122 -12.15 0.92 -8.63
N ILE A 123 -12.35 1.96 -9.45
CA ILE A 123 -12.30 1.87 -10.90
C ILE A 123 -10.90 1.47 -11.35
N MET A 124 -9.87 2.10 -10.78
CA MET A 124 -8.47 1.82 -11.11
C MET A 124 -8.06 0.40 -10.72
N LEU A 125 -8.41 -0.07 -9.52
CA LEU A 125 -8.17 -1.44 -9.07
C LEU A 125 -8.87 -2.44 -9.98
N LYS A 126 -10.16 -2.23 -10.27
CA LYS A 126 -10.93 -3.11 -11.17
C LYS A 126 -10.27 -3.19 -12.55
N LYS A 127 -9.86 -2.05 -13.11
CA LYS A 127 -9.15 -1.99 -14.39
C LYS A 127 -7.85 -2.81 -14.35
N LYS A 128 -7.03 -2.60 -13.32
CA LYS A 128 -5.74 -3.30 -13.17
C LYS A 128 -5.87 -4.81 -12.97
N LEU A 129 -6.88 -5.26 -12.24
CA LEU A 129 -7.13 -6.69 -11.98
C LEU A 129 -7.74 -7.41 -13.18
N THR A 130 -8.52 -6.70 -14.01
CA THR A 130 -9.16 -7.29 -15.19
C THR A 130 -8.27 -7.30 -16.43
N SER A 131 -7.32 -6.37 -16.55
CA SER A 131 -6.35 -6.34 -17.65
C SER A 131 -5.28 -7.44 -17.59
N ARG A 132 -5.36 -8.34 -16.60
CA ARG A 132 -4.48 -9.51 -16.45
C ARG A 132 -4.97 -10.75 -17.23
N ARG A 133 -6.19 -10.69 -17.76
CA ARG A 133 -6.80 -11.75 -18.56
C ARG A 133 -6.59 -11.48 -20.03
#